data_AF-A0A6L7NFQ9-F1
#
_entry.id   AF-A0A6L7NFQ9-F1
#
_cell.length_a   1.000
_cell.length_b   1.000
_cell.length_c   1.000
_cell.angle_alpha   90.00
_cell.angle_beta   90.00
_cell.angle_gamma   90.00
#
_symmetry.space_group_name_H-M   'P 1'
#
loop_
_entity.id
_entity.type
_entity.pdbx_description
1 polymer ?
#
loop_
_entity_poly.entity_id
_entity_poly.type
_entity_poly.pdbx_seq_one_letter_code
_entity_poly.pdbx_strand_id
1 'polypeptide(L)' 'MTDISGHAAAGFERVVDAFEENFAIRGEVGAEFCAYVGGDCVVNLWAGM' A
#
# COMPACT_ATOMS: atom_id res chain seq x y z
N MET A 1 -11.67 -9.63 0.96
CA MET A 1 -10.37 -9.26 0.39
C MET A 1 -10.55 -7.87 -0.19
N THR A 2 -9.81 -6.90 0.33
CA THR A 2 -9.77 -5.56 -0.24
C THR A 2 -8.93 -5.63 -1.50
N ASP A 3 -9.43 -5.10 -2.62
CA ASP A 3 -8.68 -5.07 -3.87
C ASP A 3 -7.68 -3.92 -3.81
N ILE A 4 -6.40 -4.25 -3.62
CA ILE A 4 -5.33 -3.27 -3.52
C ILE A 4 -4.80 -2.98 -4.91
N SER A 5 -4.79 -1.70 -5.24
CA SER A 5 -4.26 -1.17 -6.49
C SER A 5 -2.98 -0.39 -6.26
N GLY A 6 -2.14 -0.34 -7.29
CA GLY A 6 -0.92 0.44 -7.30
C GLY A 6 0.33 -0.39 -7.52
N HIS A 7 1.46 0.10 -7.02
CA HIS A 7 2.78 -0.47 -7.25
C HIS A 7 3.69 -0.31 -6.03
N ALA A 8 4.55 -1.30 -5.82
CA ALA A 8 5.73 -1.22 -4.98
C ALA A 8 6.94 -1.70 -5.80
N ALA A 9 8.02 -0.92 -5.77
CA ALA A 9 9.28 -1.27 -6.40
C ALA A 9 9.90 -2.49 -5.72
N ALA A 10 10.79 -3.20 -6.44
CA ALA A 10 11.48 -4.36 -5.91
C ALA A 10 12.22 -4.02 -4.60
N GLY A 11 12.04 -4.86 -3.58
CA GLY A 11 12.55 -4.63 -2.22
C GLY A 11 11.58 -3.92 -1.28
N PHE A 12 10.43 -3.43 -1.76
CA PHE A 12 9.37 -2.81 -0.96
C PHE A 12 8.10 -3.67 -0.84
N GLU A 13 8.17 -4.96 -1.17
CA GLU A 13 7.03 -5.87 -1.18
C GLU A 13 6.34 -5.94 0.19
N ARG A 14 7.12 -5.87 1.28
CA ARG A 14 6.58 -5.87 2.67
C ARG A 14 5.68 -4.68 2.98
N VAL A 15 5.76 -3.59 2.21
CA VAL A 15 4.85 -2.46 2.37
C VAL A 15 3.45 -2.83 1.89
N VAL A 16 3.35 -3.67 0.85
CA VAL A 16 2.07 -4.21 0.37
C VAL A 16 1.46 -5.11 1.46
N ASP A 17 2.24 -6.02 2.04
CA ASP A 17 1.79 -6.91 3.13
C ASP A 17 1.26 -6.10 4.33
N ALA A 18 1.98 -5.05 4.73
CA ALA A 18 1.56 -4.19 5.84
C ALA A 18 0.31 -3.38 5.50
N PHE A 19 0.17 -2.94 4.25
CA PHE A 19 -1.03 -2.25 3.77
C PHE A 19 -2.23 -3.20 3.80
N GLU A 20 -2.08 -4.44 3.32
CA GLU A 20 -3.09 -5.51 3.44
C GLU A 20 -3.52 -5.77 4.88
N GLU A 21 -2.54 -5.87 5.80
CA GLU A 21 -2.80 -6.10 7.22
C GLU A 21 -3.65 -5.00 7.85
N ASN A 22 -3.47 -3.74 7.44
CA ASN A 22 -4.29 -2.63 7.94
C ASN A 22 -5.78 -2.83 7.61
N PHE A 23 -6.12 -3.27 6.40
CA PHE A 23 -7.51 -3.58 6.06
C PHE A 23 -8.00 -4.84 6.78
N ALA A 24 -7.18 -5.89 6.84
CA ALA A 24 -7.59 -7.17 7.40
C ALA A 24 -7.80 -7.12 8.93
N ILE A 25 -6.94 -6.40 9.65
CA ILE A 25 -6.90 -6.42 11.11
C ILE A 25 -7.45 -5.13 11.71
N ARG A 26 -7.18 -3.99 11.08
CA ARG A 26 -7.51 -2.66 11.66
C ARG A 26 -8.83 -2.10 11.16
N GLY A 27 -9.49 -2.77 10.21
CA GLY A 27 -10.83 -2.41 9.76
C GLY A 27 -10.87 -1.14 8.91
N GLU A 28 -9.80 -0.84 8.18
CA GLU A 28 -9.76 0.28 7.25
C GLU A 28 -10.89 0.19 6.21
N VAL A 29 -11.55 1.32 5.95
CA VAL A 29 -12.61 1.44 4.93
C VAL A 29 -12.01 1.87 3.59
N GLY A 30 -11.02 2.77 3.63
CA GLY A 30 -10.27 3.23 2.49
C GLY A 30 -8.99 3.96 2.91
N ALA A 31 -7.92 3.74 2.16
CA ALA A 31 -6.61 4.35 2.43
C ALA A 31 -5.80 4.49 1.14
N GLU A 32 -4.87 5.45 1.17
CA GLU A 32 -3.83 5.64 0.16
C GLU A 32 -2.48 5.86 0.85
N PHE A 33 -1.42 5.33 0.26
CA PHE A 33 -0.07 5.45 0.78
C PHE A 33 0.95 5.61 -0.35
N CYS A 34 1.85 6.58 -0.20
CA CYS A 34 2.92 6.82 -1.16
C CYS A 34 4.26 7.07 -0.45
N ALA A 35 5.33 6.49 -0.97
CA ALA A 35 6.69 6.65 -0.46
C ALA A 35 7.69 6.99 -1.57
N TYR A 36 8.59 7.92 -1.26
CA TYR A 36 9.63 8.38 -2.17
C TYR A 36 11.03 8.13 -1.58
N VAL A 37 11.96 7.70 -2.43
CA VAL A 37 13.39 7.58 -2.09
C VAL A 37 14.20 8.29 -3.16
N GLY A 38 15.02 9.26 -2.76
CA GLY A 38 15.84 10.02 -3.72
C GLY A 38 15.04 10.85 -4.74
N GLY A 39 13.74 11.05 -4.52
CA GLY A 39 12.84 11.73 -5.46
C GLY A 39 12.04 10.78 -6.36
N ASP A 40 12.36 9.48 -6.36
CA ASP A 40 11.60 8.48 -7.11
C ASP A 40 10.47 7.90 -6.26
N CYS A 41 9.29 7.78 -6.85
CA CYS A 41 8.15 7.12 -6.22
C CYS A 41 8.37 5.60 -6.22
N VAL A 42 8.71 5.05 -5.06
CA VAL A 42 9.01 3.62 -4.90
C VAL A 42 7.82 2.82 -4.43
N VAL A 43 6.82 3.46 -3.82
CA VAL A 43 5.54 2.83 -3.47
C VAL A 43 4.42 3.83 -3.71
N ASN A 44 3.35 3.39 -4.35
CA ASN A 44 2.08 4.11 -4.44
C ASN A 44 0.94 3.09 -4.42
N LEU A 45 0.20 3.02 -3.33
CA LEU A 45 -0.86 2.03 -3.09
C LEU A 45 -2.15 2.73 -2.69
N TRP A 46 -3.28 2.20 -3.14
CA TRP A 46 -4.60 2.64 -2.70
C TRP A 46 -5.58 1.48 -2.71
N ALA A 47 -6.56 1.54 -1.82
CA ALA A 47 -7.65 0.58 -1.76
C ALA A 47 -8.83 1.14 -0.97
N GLY A 48 -10.00 0.55 -1.20
CA GLY A 48 -11.26 0.95 -0.56
C GLY A 48 -12.17 1.77 -1.47
N MET A 49 -13.29 2.23 -0.89
CA MET A 49 -14.36 2.98 -1.56
C MET A 49 -14.34 4.46 -1.17
#